data_AF-A0A167B1T0-F1
#
_entry.id   AF-A0A167B1T0-F1
#
_cell.length_a   1.000
_cell.length_b   1.000
_cell.length_c   1.000
_cell.angle_alpha   90.00
_cell.angle_beta   90.00
_cell.angle_gamma   90.00
#
_symmetry.space_group_name_H-M   'P 1'
#
loop_
_entity.id
_entity.type
_entity.pdbx_description
1 polymer ?
#
loop_
_entity_poly.entity_id
_entity_poly.type
_entity_poly.pdbx_seq_one_letter_code
_entity_poly.pdbx_strand_id
1 'polypeptide(L)'
;MNKVAVMTIVPLCFWLYTAWPFILSAFSLWLSEDKSAPAISTILWGSAVIVQIYAMVLIFSRKTKGLHIFFSVMALHAFLWLSDVLVSYFEGEELLLSSSVVFDKILFPLLVAWGMYMSDIKYFFNNVESK
;
A
#
# COMPACT_ATOMS: atom_id res chain seq x y z
N MET A 1 -5.17 -9.65 22.07
CA MET A 1 -4.84 -8.33 21.49
C MET A 1 -4.38 -8.41 20.03
N ASN A 2 -3.44 -9.30 19.68
CA ASN A 2 -2.75 -9.28 18.37
C ASN A 2 -3.67 -9.48 17.14
N LYS A 3 -4.72 -10.31 17.26
CA LYS A 3 -5.72 -10.52 16.19
C LYS A 3 -6.48 -9.23 15.84
N VAL A 4 -6.88 -8.45 16.86
CA VAL A 4 -7.61 -7.19 16.66
C VAL A 4 -6.71 -6.18 15.95
N ALA A 5 -5.45 -6.05 16.39
CA ALA A 5 -4.48 -5.17 15.74
C ALA A 5 -4.30 -5.50 14.25
N VAL A 6 -4.11 -6.78 13.88
CA VAL A 6 -4.01 -7.22 12.48
C VAL A 6 -5.30 -6.91 11.71
N MET A 7 -6.46 -7.21 12.29
CA MET A 7 -7.76 -7.00 11.67
C MET A 7 -8.13 -5.52 11.51
N THR A 8 -7.49 -4.61 12.23
CA THR A 8 -7.70 -3.15 12.09
C THR A 8 -6.66 -2.53 11.18
N ILE A 9 -5.37 -2.82 11.42
CA ILE A 9 -4.25 -2.17 10.72
C ILE A 9 -4.23 -2.54 9.24
N VAL A 10 -4.46 -3.81 8.90
CA VAL A 10 -4.35 -4.29 7.52
C VAL A 10 -5.45 -3.67 6.63
N PRO A 11 -6.75 -3.68 7.01
CA PRO A 11 -7.77 -2.96 6.25
C PRO A 11 -7.54 -1.45 6.18
N LEU A 12 -7.06 -0.84 7.26
CA LEU A 12 -6.79 0.60 7.29
C LEU A 12 -5.66 0.96 6.31
N CYS A 13 -4.60 0.15 6.25
CA CYS A 13 -3.52 0.33 5.28
C CYS A 13 -4.00 0.10 3.84
N PHE A 14 -4.78 -0.96 3.61
CA PHE A 14 -5.38 -1.21 2.30
C PHE A 14 -6.22 -0.01 1.84
N TRP A 15 -7.03 0.55 2.74
CA TRP A 15 -7.88 1.68 2.42
C TRP A 15 -7.06 2.93 2.04
N LEU A 16 -6.13 3.34 2.91
CA LEU A 16 -5.36 4.57 2.73
C LEU A 16 -4.38 4.49 1.55
N TYR A 17 -3.76 3.33 1.34
CA TYR A 17 -2.63 3.20 0.43
C TYR A 17 -2.97 2.54 -0.90
N THR A 18 -4.18 1.99 -1.07
CA THR A 18 -4.51 1.24 -2.28
C THR A 18 -5.93 1.46 -2.76
N ALA A 19 -6.95 1.30 -1.90
CA ALA A 19 -8.33 1.55 -2.29
C ALA A 19 -8.59 3.03 -2.59
N TRP A 20 -8.10 3.93 -1.74
CA TRP A 20 -8.30 5.37 -1.92
C TRP A 20 -7.63 5.91 -3.19
N PRO A 21 -6.34 5.63 -3.48
CA PRO A 21 -5.73 5.99 -4.76
C PRO A 21 -6.46 5.42 -5.97
N PHE A 22 -6.93 4.17 -5.90
CA PHE A 22 -7.74 3.58 -6.97
C PHE A 22 -9.03 4.38 -7.23
N ILE A 23 -9.75 4.75 -6.16
CA ILE A 23 -10.97 5.56 -6.27
C ILE A 23 -10.66 6.92 -6.91
N LEU A 24 -9.57 7.58 -6.49
CA LEU A 24 -9.15 8.85 -7.08
C LEU A 24 -8.81 8.71 -8.56
N SER A 25 -8.10 7.65 -8.97
CA SER A 25 -7.79 7.38 -10.37
C SER A 25 -9.05 7.09 -11.19
N ALA A 26 -9.98 6.30 -10.66
CA ALA A 26 -11.26 6.00 -11.32
C ALA A 26 -12.12 7.28 -11.47
N PHE A 27 -12.12 8.15 -10.45
CA PHE A 27 -12.81 9.43 -10.50
C PHE A 27 -12.18 10.39 -11.53
N SER A 28 -10.84 10.45 -11.57
CA SER A 28 -10.09 11.20 -12.58
C SER A 28 -10.38 10.70 -14.00
N LEU A 29 -10.45 9.38 -14.20
CA LEU A 29 -10.82 8.78 -15.49
C LEU A 29 -12.24 9.15 -15.93
N TRP A 30 -13.16 9.30 -14.98
CA TRP A 30 -14.53 9.67 -15.28
C TRP A 30 -14.66 11.15 -15.66
N LEU A 31 -13.91 12.03 -14.99
CA LEU A 31 -13.99 13.48 -15.20
C LEU A 31 -13.07 14.02 -16.32
N SER A 32 -11.99 13.31 -16.66
CA SER A 32 -11.00 13.83 -17.61
C SER A 32 -11.47 13.71 -19.06
N GLU A 33 -11.24 14.77 -19.84
CA GLU A 33 -11.44 14.78 -21.29
C GLU A 33 -10.41 13.87 -21.99
N ASP A 34 -9.14 13.93 -21.56
CA ASP A 34 -8.10 12.97 -21.96
C ASP A 34 -8.07 11.80 -20.97
N LYS A 35 -8.46 10.63 -21.46
CA LYS A 35 -8.60 9.41 -20.64
C LYS A 35 -7.34 8.55 -20.59
N SER A 36 -6.30 8.87 -21.36
CA SER A 36 -5.13 8.01 -21.54
C SER A 36 -4.36 7.77 -20.22
N ALA A 37 -3.85 8.83 -19.58
CA ALA A 37 -3.11 8.73 -18.33
C ALA A 37 -3.98 8.24 -17.14
N PRO A 38 -5.22 8.73 -16.94
CA PRO A 38 -6.11 8.20 -15.90
C PRO A 38 -6.47 6.73 -16.10
N ALA A 39 -6.59 6.24 -17.33
CA ALA A 39 -6.88 4.83 -17.61
C ALA A 39 -5.70 3.93 -17.21
N ILE A 40 -4.47 4.32 -17.57
CA ILE A 40 -3.26 3.60 -17.16
C ILE A 40 -3.15 3.56 -15.63
N SER A 41 -3.33 4.71 -14.98
CA SER A 41 -3.35 4.82 -13.52
C SER A 41 -4.40 3.88 -12.90
N THR A 42 -5.63 3.90 -13.41
CA THR A 42 -6.73 3.06 -12.91
C THR A 42 -6.43 1.57 -13.05
N ILE A 43 -5.81 1.14 -14.16
CA ILE A 43 -5.43 -0.26 -14.37
C ILE A 43 -4.33 -0.68 -13.38
N LEU A 44 -3.31 0.15 -13.21
CA LEU A 44 -2.23 -0.12 -12.25
C LEU A 44 -2.79 -0.26 -10.84
N TRP A 45 -3.60 0.70 -10.41
CA TRP A 45 -4.24 0.67 -9.09
C TRP A 45 -5.24 -0.47 -8.93
N GLY A 46 -6.00 -0.79 -9.98
CA GLY A 46 -6.92 -1.92 -9.99
C GLY A 46 -6.20 -3.25 -9.78
N SER A 47 -5.05 -3.44 -10.43
CA SER A 47 -4.22 -4.63 -10.23
C SER A 47 -3.66 -4.71 -8.80
N ALA A 48 -3.21 -3.58 -8.24
CA ALA A 48 -2.72 -3.50 -6.87
C ALA A 48 -3.83 -3.81 -5.85
N VAL A 49 -5.05 -3.32 -6.07
CA VAL A 49 -6.24 -3.64 -5.25
C VAL A 49 -6.48 -5.14 -5.23
N ILE A 50 -6.50 -5.81 -6.40
CA ILE A 50 -6.75 -7.25 -6.49
C ILE A 50 -5.68 -8.04 -5.73
N VAL A 51 -4.40 -7.71 -5.95
CA VAL A 51 -3.28 -8.38 -5.28
C VAL A 51 -3.33 -8.16 -3.77
N GLN A 52 -3.62 -6.94 -3.30
CA GLN A 52 -3.73 -6.68 -1.86
C GLN A 52 -4.95 -7.35 -1.23
N ILE A 53 -6.11 -7.42 -1.90
CA ILE A 53 -7.25 -8.19 -1.39
C ILE A 53 -6.87 -9.67 -1.23
N TYR A 54 -6.20 -10.25 -2.22
CA TYR A 54 -5.70 -11.62 -2.12
C TYR A 54 -4.72 -11.79 -0.95
N ALA A 55 -3.79 -10.84 -0.78
CA ALA A 55 -2.85 -10.82 0.33
C ALA A 55 -3.58 -10.71 1.70
N MET A 56 -4.63 -9.90 1.81
CA MET A 56 -5.47 -9.79 3.00
C MET A 56 -6.16 -11.11 3.34
N VAL A 57 -6.69 -11.82 2.33
CA VAL A 57 -7.28 -13.16 2.53
C VAL A 57 -6.23 -14.12 3.09
N LEU A 58 -5.00 -14.10 2.57
CA LEU A 58 -3.89 -14.90 3.10
C LEU A 58 -3.53 -14.50 4.54
N ILE A 59 -3.47 -13.21 4.83
CA ILE A 59 -3.19 -12.66 6.17
C ILE A 59 -4.26 -13.14 7.16
N PHE A 60 -5.54 -13.01 6.84
CA PHE A 60 -6.64 -13.42 7.72
C PHE A 60 -6.73 -14.94 7.85
N SER A 61 -6.27 -15.67 6.84
CA SER A 61 -6.00 -17.11 6.90
C SER A 61 -4.72 -17.45 7.66
N ARG A 62 -4.07 -16.47 8.31
CA ARG A 62 -2.85 -16.60 9.11
C ARG A 62 -1.63 -17.12 8.35
N LYS A 63 -1.56 -16.85 7.04
CA LYS A 63 -0.40 -17.17 6.21
C LYS A 63 0.54 -15.96 6.15
N THR A 64 1.76 -16.12 6.67
CA THR A 64 2.84 -15.09 6.63
C THR A 64 3.18 -14.63 5.22
N LYS A 65 3.04 -15.50 4.21
CA LYS A 65 3.21 -15.11 2.80
C LYS A 65 2.30 -13.94 2.38
N GLY A 66 1.10 -13.84 2.97
CA GLY A 66 0.19 -12.72 2.70
C GLY A 66 0.76 -11.39 3.17
N LEU A 67 1.47 -11.37 4.31
CA LEU A 67 2.15 -10.19 4.85
C LEU A 67 3.24 -9.68 3.90
N HIS A 68 4.04 -10.59 3.37
CA HIS A 68 5.09 -10.24 2.40
C HIS A 68 4.50 -9.66 1.12
N ILE A 69 3.47 -10.31 0.56
CA ILE A 69 2.82 -9.80 -0.66
C ILE A 69 2.21 -8.42 -0.41
N PHE A 70 1.50 -8.25 0.71
CA PHE A 70 0.82 -6.99 1.05
C PHE A 70 1.81 -5.82 1.13
N PHE A 71 2.89 -5.98 1.91
CA PHE A 71 3.89 -4.92 2.07
C PHE A 71 4.79 -4.72 0.86
N SER A 72 5.05 -5.76 0.05
CA SER A 72 5.77 -5.61 -1.22
C SER A 72 5.01 -4.72 -2.21
N VAL A 73 3.68 -4.83 -2.28
CA VAL A 73 2.88 -3.94 -3.12
C VAL A 73 2.95 -2.50 -2.62
N MET A 74 2.85 -2.28 -1.30
CA MET A 74 3.01 -0.94 -0.71
C MET A 74 4.42 -0.36 -0.97
N ALA A 75 5.46 -1.18 -0.86
CA ALA A 75 6.83 -0.76 -1.12
C ALA A 75 7.07 -0.41 -2.59
N LEU A 76 6.51 -1.20 -3.53
CA LEU A 76 6.55 -0.89 -4.95
C LEU A 76 5.90 0.46 -5.24
N HIS A 77 4.77 0.75 -4.60
CA HIS A 77 4.11 2.05 -4.74
C HIS A 77 4.98 3.20 -4.22
N ALA A 78 5.58 3.05 -3.04
CA ALA A 78 6.52 4.04 -2.51
C ALA A 78 7.71 4.29 -3.46
N PHE A 79 8.22 3.24 -4.10
CA PHE A 79 9.30 3.33 -5.07
C PHE A 79 8.89 4.06 -6.37
N LEU A 80 7.71 3.77 -6.90
CA LEU A 80 7.17 4.47 -8.08
C LEU A 80 6.96 5.96 -7.77
N TRP A 81 6.35 6.28 -6.63
CA TRP A 81 6.17 7.67 -6.20
C TRP A 81 7.50 8.41 -6.04
N LEU A 82 8.51 7.76 -5.44
CA LEU A 82 9.84 8.34 -5.31
C LEU A 82 10.50 8.57 -6.68
N SER A 83 10.23 7.70 -7.64
CA SER A 83 10.74 7.82 -9.00
C SER A 83 10.12 9.03 -9.70
N ASP A 84 8.80 9.23 -9.57
CA ASP A 84 8.11 10.41 -10.11
C ASP A 84 8.68 11.71 -9.51
N VAL A 85 8.91 11.74 -8.18
CA VAL A 85 9.52 12.90 -7.49
C VAL A 85 10.93 13.19 -8.00
N LEU A 86 11.75 12.15 -8.22
CA LEU A 86 13.10 12.30 -8.75
C LEU A 86 13.08 12.87 -10.17
N VAL A 87 12.17 12.38 -11.02
CA VAL A 87 12.01 12.88 -12.39
C VAL A 87 11.62 14.36 -12.38
N SER A 88 10.58 14.76 -11.64
CA SER A 88 10.17 16.17 -11.50
C SER A 88 11.30 17.06 -11.01
N TYR A 89 12.12 16.59 -10.07
CA TYR A 89 13.29 17.35 -9.60
C TYR A 89 14.34 17.57 -10.70
N PHE A 90 14.64 16.54 -11.50
CA PHE A 90 15.59 16.67 -12.61
C PHE A 90 15.05 17.53 -13.76
N GLU A 91 13.74 17.61 -13.92
CA GLU A 91 13.06 18.50 -14.88
C GLU A 91 12.97 19.96 -14.40
N GLY A 92 13.42 20.24 -13.17
CA GLY A 92 13.48 21.60 -12.62
C GLY A 92 12.14 22.09 -12.05
N GLU A 93 11.19 21.20 -11.81
CA GLU A 93 9.95 21.51 -11.11
C GLU A 93 10.19 21.72 -9.61
N GLU A 94 9.26 22.39 -8.93
CA GLU A 94 9.34 22.53 -7.47
C GLU A 94 9.37 21.16 -6.79
N LEU A 95 10.32 21.00 -5.88
CA LEU A 95 10.52 19.76 -5.15
C LEU A 95 9.28 19.44 -4.29
N LEU A 96 8.45 18.47 -4.72
CA LEU A 96 7.27 18.01 -3.98
C LEU A 96 7.61 17.15 -2.74
N LEU A 97 8.80 17.33 -2.16
CA LEU A 97 9.26 16.67 -0.93
C LEU A 97 8.87 17.49 0.30
N SER A 98 7.57 17.62 0.54
CA SER A 98 7.12 18.00 1.88
C SER A 98 7.36 16.84 2.85
N SER A 99 7.83 17.16 4.07
CA SER A 99 8.02 16.17 5.14
C SER A 99 6.74 15.39 5.45
N SER A 100 5.56 16.02 5.28
CA SER A 100 4.27 15.34 5.44
C SER A 100 4.04 14.25 4.38
N VAL A 101 4.36 14.54 3.12
CA VAL A 101 4.14 13.60 2.01
C VAL A 101 5.12 12.43 2.10
N VAL A 102 6.37 12.68 2.45
CA VAL A 102 7.37 11.62 2.70
C VAL A 102 6.94 10.75 3.88
N PHE A 103 6.43 11.37 4.95
CA PHE A 103 5.95 10.62 6.10
C PHE A 103 4.80 9.68 5.72
N ASP A 104 3.79 10.21 5.04
CA ASP A 104 2.60 9.47 4.66
C ASP A 104 2.91 8.38 3.65
N LYS A 105 3.70 8.66 2.61
CA LYS A 105 3.95 7.74 1.48
C LYS A 105 5.02 6.69 1.75
N ILE A 106 5.97 6.95 2.67
CA ILE A 106 7.15 6.10 2.89
C ILE A 106 7.25 5.65 4.36
N LEU A 107 7.39 6.59 5.30
CA LEU A 107 7.68 6.24 6.70
C LEU A 107 6.53 5.50 7.38
N PHE A 108 5.28 5.94 7.20
CA PHE A 108 4.14 5.29 7.83
C PHE A 108 3.96 3.83 7.36
N PRO A 109 3.94 3.51 6.05
CA PRO A 109 3.96 2.13 5.55
C PRO A 109 5.08 1.26 6.13
N LEU A 110 6.29 1.82 6.24
CA LEU A 110 7.44 1.14 6.80
C LEU A 110 7.30 0.88 8.31
N LEU A 111 6.80 1.85 9.06
CA LEU A 111 6.53 1.71 10.50
C LEU A 111 5.45 0.67 10.77
N VAL A 112 4.42 0.62 9.91
CA VAL A 112 3.38 -0.42 10.00
C VAL A 112 3.97 -1.78 9.67
N ALA A 113 4.76 -1.90 8.61
CA ALA A 113 5.44 -3.15 8.27
C ALA A 113 6.33 -3.62 9.42
N TRP A 114 7.18 -2.72 9.94
CA TRP A 114 8.02 -2.97 11.10
C TRP A 114 7.19 -3.44 12.31
N GLY A 115 6.10 -2.73 12.63
CA GLY A 115 5.19 -3.11 13.70
C GLY A 115 4.59 -4.50 13.49
N MET A 116 4.26 -4.90 12.27
CA MET A 116 3.71 -6.22 11.99
C MET A 116 4.76 -7.35 12.03
N TYR A 117 6.01 -7.10 11.64
CA TYR A 117 7.09 -8.09 11.66
C TYR A 117 7.79 -8.24 13.01
N MET A 118 8.00 -7.13 13.73
CA MET A 118 8.83 -7.09 14.94
C MET A 118 8.03 -7.17 16.25
N SER A 119 6.72 -6.91 16.23
CA SER A 119 5.90 -6.99 17.45
C SER A 119 5.37 -8.40 17.72
N ASP A 120 4.68 -8.54 18.86
CA ASP A 120 3.91 -9.73 19.24
C ASP A 120 2.85 -10.13 18.19
N ILE A 121 2.56 -9.27 17.21
CA ILE A 121 1.70 -9.58 16.07
C ILE A 121 2.19 -10.83 15.31
N LYS A 122 3.50 -11.13 15.30
CA LYS A 122 4.03 -12.38 14.71
C LYS A 122 3.39 -13.66 15.31
N TYR A 123 2.99 -13.64 16.59
CA TYR A 123 2.32 -14.77 17.23
C TYR A 123 0.93 -15.07 16.65
N PHE A 124 0.31 -14.11 15.96
CA PHE A 124 -0.93 -14.36 15.21
C PHE A 124 -0.74 -15.39 14.09
N PHE A 125 0.45 -15.42 13.49
CA PHE A 125 0.81 -16.32 12.40
C PHE A 125 1.43 -17.62 12.90
N ASN A 126 2.23 -17.58 13.98
CA ASN A 126 2.92 -18.76 14.52
C ASN A 126 1.98 -19.78 15.21
N ASN A 127 0.83 -19.35 15.73
CA ASN A 127 -0.11 -20.23 16.44
C ASN A 127 -0.86 -21.26 15.55
N VAL A 128 -0.58 -21.30 14.24
CA VAL A 128 -1.18 -22.26 13.30
C VAL A 128 -0.15 -23.24 12.73
N GLU A 129 1.12 -22.84 12.62
CA GLU A 129 2.19 -23.74 12.14
C GLU A 129 2.59 -24.84 13.14
N SER A 130 2.12 -24.76 14.39
CA SER A 130 2.37 -25.75 15.43
C SER A 130 1.28 -26.84 15.57
N LYS A 131 0.39 -26.99 14.58
CA LYS A 131 -0.63 -28.04 14.53
C LYS A 131 -0.58 -28.82 13.23
#